data_AF-A0A7Y2BZR4-F1
#
_entry.id   AF-A0A7Y2BZR4-F1
#
_cell.length_a   1.000
_cell.length_b   1.000
_cell.length_c   1.000
_cell.angle_alpha   90.00
_cell.angle_beta   90.00
_cell.angle_gamma   90.00
#
_symmetry.space_group_name_H-M   'P 1'
#
loop_
_entity.id
_entity.type
_entity.pdbx_description
1 polymer ?
#
loop_
_entity_poly.entity_id
_entity_poly.type
_entity_poly.pdbx_seq_one_letter_code
_entity_poly.pdbx_strand_id
1 'polypeptide(L)'
;MLTKREKSELRSILFRHLDGIVTAPSAYELYDKGVLDYILKHKNVSLSSLAAEFNANEGYLNVALHTMASQGWLDIRVDNSSNTVEISSNELSEKAFKNCDLYKDVVELLKFSGNFHNRKFELEPFRKWELICKQYSNHFGKDNSDPLIQQIMSHIEGILIGPSIVALGMSGMFHKYFMEASFRPEEFHRDAESFEKLLSFFKDLGWFEQSGSTFKFTDKGLFFAKRASAYGVTVSYIPTLRWLNELIFGDPTQIRNIKPGEKEIHVDREMNVWGSGGAHAAYFKKVDEILIEIFNKPLAEQPKGVLDMGCGNGAFLEHIFNVIDGQTLRGEHLEDHPLFLVGADYNTTAIEISRRNLINADIWAKVIWGDISNPNQLAETLDKDYGIDLSDLLNVRTFLDHNRVFEMPSDNHGIASTSQGAFAHKGARIDNNTVEASLYEHLTLWKPFVSKHGLLLIE
;
A
#
# COMPACT_ATOMS: atom_id res chain seq x y z
N MET A 1 -16.30 -25.29 4.59
CA MET A 1 -14.89 -24.88 4.57
C MET A 1 -14.40 -24.80 3.12
N LEU A 2 -13.81 -23.68 2.73
CA LEU A 2 -13.29 -23.46 1.37
C LEU A 2 -12.08 -24.33 1.02
N THR A 3 -12.11 -24.90 -0.19
CA THR A 3 -11.02 -25.60 -0.86
C THR A 3 -9.86 -24.66 -1.26
N LYS A 4 -8.70 -25.23 -1.62
CA LYS A 4 -7.55 -24.44 -2.10
C LYS A 4 -7.88 -23.64 -3.36
N ARG A 5 -8.67 -24.22 -4.28
CA ARG A 5 -9.10 -23.59 -5.53
C ARG A 5 -10.01 -22.39 -5.26
N GLU A 6 -11.06 -22.57 -4.46
CA GLU A 6 -11.98 -21.47 -4.10
C GLU A 6 -11.23 -20.34 -3.41
N LYS A 7 -10.32 -20.64 -2.48
CA LYS A 7 -9.46 -19.61 -1.86
C LYS A 7 -8.61 -18.85 -2.88
N SER A 8 -8.18 -19.50 -3.97
CA SER A 8 -7.41 -18.86 -5.04
C SER A 8 -8.27 -17.94 -5.90
N GLU A 9 -9.47 -18.38 -6.24
CA GLU A 9 -10.46 -17.59 -6.97
C GLU A 9 -10.87 -16.34 -6.16
N LEU A 10 -11.15 -16.50 -4.86
CA LEU A 10 -11.45 -15.37 -3.98
C LEU A 10 -10.26 -14.42 -3.77
N ARG A 11 -9.01 -14.92 -3.76
CA ARG A 11 -7.82 -14.04 -3.77
C ARG A 11 -7.73 -13.24 -5.07
N SER A 12 -8.02 -13.86 -6.21
CA SER A 12 -8.04 -13.17 -7.51
C SER A 12 -9.06 -12.03 -7.51
N ILE A 13 -10.26 -12.28 -6.97
CA ILE A 13 -11.29 -11.24 -6.79
C ILE A 13 -10.79 -10.10 -5.88
N LEU A 14 -10.17 -10.44 -4.74
CA LEU A 14 -9.58 -9.45 -3.84
C LEU A 14 -8.58 -8.54 -4.57
N PHE A 15 -7.68 -9.11 -5.38
CA PHE A 15 -6.71 -8.30 -6.13
C PHE A 15 -7.39 -7.36 -7.13
N ARG A 16 -8.40 -7.84 -7.87
CA ARG A 16 -9.17 -6.97 -8.78
C ARG A 16 -9.91 -5.85 -8.05
N HIS A 17 -10.34 -6.09 -6.81
CA HIS A 17 -10.91 -5.01 -6.00
C HIS A 17 -9.87 -3.94 -5.70
N LEU A 18 -8.64 -4.34 -5.32
CA LEU A 18 -7.54 -3.40 -5.08
C LEU A 18 -7.14 -2.66 -6.36
N ASP A 19 -7.07 -3.37 -7.49
CA ASP A 19 -6.82 -2.78 -8.81
C ASP A 19 -7.87 -1.72 -9.13
N GLY A 20 -9.13 -2.00 -8.83
CA GLY A 20 -10.26 -1.10 -9.08
C GLY A 20 -10.19 0.23 -8.35
N ILE A 21 -9.71 0.21 -7.10
CA ILE A 21 -9.57 1.43 -6.29
C ILE A 21 -8.67 2.44 -7.00
N VAL A 22 -7.62 1.99 -7.71
CA VAL A 22 -6.68 2.86 -8.44
C VAL A 22 -7.10 3.06 -9.90
N THR A 23 -7.55 1.98 -10.55
CA THR A 23 -7.89 1.96 -11.98
C THR A 23 -9.10 2.81 -12.28
N ALA A 24 -10.18 2.71 -11.50
CA ALA A 24 -11.42 3.42 -11.78
C ALA A 24 -11.24 4.94 -11.84
N PRO A 25 -10.63 5.63 -10.85
CA PRO A 25 -10.38 7.06 -10.96
C PRO A 25 -9.38 7.37 -12.06
N SER A 26 -8.29 6.60 -12.23
CA SER A 26 -7.32 6.84 -13.32
C SER A 26 -7.97 6.77 -14.70
N ALA A 27 -8.75 5.73 -14.95
CA ALA A 27 -9.45 5.51 -16.22
C ALA A 27 -10.50 6.59 -16.48
N TYR A 28 -11.29 6.96 -15.46
CA TYR A 28 -12.31 7.99 -15.60
C TYR A 28 -11.71 9.37 -15.90
N GLU A 29 -10.65 9.78 -15.19
CA GLU A 29 -10.03 11.10 -15.44
C GLU A 29 -9.40 11.19 -16.85
N LEU A 30 -8.77 10.11 -17.34
CA LEU A 30 -8.24 10.05 -18.71
C LEU A 30 -9.36 10.05 -19.76
N TYR A 31 -10.46 9.36 -19.49
CA TYR A 31 -11.65 9.33 -20.34
C TYR A 31 -12.30 10.72 -20.42
N ASP A 32 -12.61 11.34 -19.28
CA ASP A 32 -13.31 12.62 -19.16
C ASP A 32 -12.53 13.76 -19.84
N LYS A 33 -11.19 13.69 -19.82
CA LYS A 33 -10.31 14.65 -20.50
C LYS A 33 -10.09 14.36 -21.99
N GLY A 34 -10.57 13.25 -22.52
CA GLY A 34 -10.44 12.88 -23.93
C GLY A 34 -9.08 12.28 -24.32
N VAL A 35 -8.23 11.92 -23.35
CA VAL A 35 -6.91 11.31 -23.61
C VAL A 35 -7.07 9.96 -24.31
N LEU A 36 -8.02 9.15 -23.85
CA LEU A 36 -8.28 7.81 -24.40
C LEU A 36 -8.76 7.86 -25.85
N ASP A 37 -9.62 8.82 -26.20
CA ASP A 37 -10.09 9.03 -27.57
C ASP A 37 -8.94 9.45 -28.50
N TYR A 38 -8.03 10.30 -28.01
CA TYR A 38 -6.85 10.70 -28.77
C TYR A 38 -5.93 9.52 -29.07
N ILE A 39 -5.71 8.63 -28.10
CA ILE A 39 -4.94 7.38 -28.30
C ILE A 39 -5.63 6.50 -29.36
N LEU A 40 -6.95 6.32 -29.29
CA LEU A 40 -7.68 5.51 -30.28
C LEU A 40 -7.60 6.08 -31.70
N LYS A 41 -7.60 7.41 -31.82
CA LYS A 41 -7.51 8.12 -33.10
C LYS A 41 -6.13 7.97 -33.73
N HIS A 42 -5.07 8.12 -32.95
CA HIS A 42 -3.69 8.13 -33.46
C HIS A 42 -3.01 6.76 -33.44
N LYS A 43 -3.58 5.79 -32.71
CA LYS A 43 -3.13 4.39 -32.55
C LYS A 43 -1.78 4.19 -31.86
N ASN A 44 -0.82 5.06 -32.10
CA ASN A 44 0.50 5.07 -31.46
C ASN A 44 0.93 6.52 -31.22
N VAL A 45 1.28 6.83 -29.97
CA VAL A 45 1.60 8.19 -29.51
C VAL A 45 2.69 8.15 -28.45
N SER A 46 3.60 9.14 -28.49
CA SER A 46 4.58 9.31 -27.43
C SER A 46 3.95 9.97 -26.21
N LEU A 47 4.41 9.60 -25.01
CA LEU A 47 3.96 10.19 -23.75
C LEU A 47 4.14 11.70 -23.72
N SER A 48 5.28 12.21 -24.21
CA SER A 48 5.58 13.64 -24.25
C SER A 48 4.61 14.39 -25.17
N SER A 49 4.22 13.80 -26.30
CA SER A 49 3.21 14.39 -27.18
C SER A 49 1.82 14.45 -26.54
N LEU A 50 1.42 13.40 -25.79
CA LEU A 50 0.18 13.41 -25.02
C LEU A 50 0.23 14.46 -23.91
N ALA A 51 1.32 14.54 -23.16
CA ALA A 51 1.48 15.51 -22.09
C ALA A 51 1.36 16.96 -22.62
N ALA A 52 1.97 17.23 -23.77
CA ALA A 52 1.88 18.55 -24.42
C ALA A 52 0.46 18.86 -24.91
N GLU A 53 -0.21 17.91 -25.60
CA GLU A 53 -1.56 18.10 -26.14
C GLU A 53 -2.59 18.41 -25.03
N PHE A 54 -2.51 17.70 -23.91
CA PHE A 54 -3.48 17.81 -22.82
C PHE A 54 -3.02 18.75 -21.69
N ASN A 55 -1.88 19.43 -21.85
CA ASN A 55 -1.24 20.22 -20.81
C ASN A 55 -1.15 19.45 -19.47
N ALA A 56 -0.73 18.19 -19.56
CA ALA A 56 -0.69 17.27 -18.44
C ALA A 56 0.70 17.20 -17.81
N ASN A 57 0.73 16.92 -16.51
CA ASN A 57 1.93 16.55 -15.78
C ASN A 57 2.42 15.17 -16.25
N GLU A 58 3.45 15.18 -17.11
CA GLU A 58 3.96 13.99 -17.81
C GLU A 58 4.19 12.79 -16.89
N GLY A 59 4.72 13.02 -15.67
CA GLY A 59 4.98 11.96 -14.70
C GLY A 59 3.70 11.26 -14.22
N TYR A 60 2.68 12.01 -13.83
CA TYR A 60 1.43 11.41 -13.36
C TYR A 60 0.57 10.86 -14.50
N LEU A 61 0.63 11.47 -15.69
CA LEU A 61 0.06 10.89 -16.90
C LEU A 61 0.70 9.52 -17.21
N ASN A 62 2.02 9.40 -17.07
CA ASN A 62 2.75 8.15 -17.26
C ASN A 62 2.22 7.03 -16.34
N VAL A 63 2.06 7.34 -15.04
CA VAL A 63 1.57 6.40 -14.03
C VAL A 63 0.13 5.97 -14.33
N ALA A 64 -0.74 6.93 -14.70
CA ALA A 64 -2.12 6.63 -15.04
C ALA A 64 -2.22 5.72 -16.28
N LEU A 65 -1.41 5.97 -17.32
CA LEU A 65 -1.38 5.13 -18.51
C LEU A 65 -0.80 3.73 -18.22
N HIS A 66 0.23 3.61 -17.37
CA HIS A 66 0.74 2.30 -16.92
C HIS A 66 -0.30 1.50 -16.12
N THR A 67 -1.18 2.20 -15.40
CA THR A 67 -2.33 1.56 -14.73
C THR A 67 -3.26 0.94 -15.78
N MET A 68 -3.56 1.65 -16.87
CA MET A 68 -4.38 1.12 -17.98
C MET A 68 -3.70 -0.05 -18.70
N ALA A 69 -2.38 0.05 -18.91
CA ALA A 69 -1.59 -1.03 -19.51
C ALA A 69 -1.64 -2.31 -18.67
N SER A 70 -1.55 -2.17 -17.34
CA SER A 70 -1.60 -3.27 -16.39
C SER A 70 -2.95 -3.99 -16.39
N GLN A 71 -4.02 -3.32 -16.83
CA GLN A 71 -5.34 -3.91 -17.05
C GLN A 71 -5.48 -4.59 -18.43
N GLY A 72 -4.44 -4.51 -19.28
CA GLY A 72 -4.42 -5.03 -20.64
C GLY A 72 -5.12 -4.13 -21.68
N TRP A 73 -5.48 -2.90 -21.31
CA TRP A 73 -6.30 -2.03 -22.17
C TRP A 73 -5.50 -1.20 -23.17
N LEU A 74 -4.19 -1.15 -23.04
CA LEU A 74 -3.26 -0.54 -23.99
C LEU A 74 -1.88 -1.16 -23.80
N ASP A 75 -0.98 -0.91 -24.76
CA ASP A 75 0.41 -1.36 -24.66
C ASP A 75 1.33 -0.15 -24.41
N ILE A 76 2.36 -0.36 -23.59
CA ILE A 76 3.41 0.62 -23.33
C ILE A 76 4.75 0.02 -23.67
N ARG A 77 5.59 0.83 -24.33
CA ARG A 77 6.99 0.52 -24.56
C ARG A 77 7.87 1.62 -24.00
N VAL A 78 8.75 1.25 -23.06
CA VAL A 78 9.77 2.16 -22.52
C VAL A 78 11.11 1.85 -23.19
N ASP A 79 11.74 2.89 -23.75
CA ASP A 79 13.13 2.84 -24.19
C ASP A 79 13.99 3.70 -23.27
N ASN A 80 14.70 3.03 -22.34
CA ASN A 80 15.57 3.69 -21.38
C ASN A 80 16.85 4.27 -22.04
N SER A 81 17.22 3.88 -23.26
CA SER A 81 18.39 4.44 -23.94
C SER A 81 18.09 5.83 -24.51
N SER A 82 16.91 5.99 -25.11
CA SER A 82 16.43 7.29 -25.61
C SER A 82 15.59 8.06 -24.58
N ASN A 83 15.30 7.46 -23.43
CA ASN A 83 14.41 7.96 -22.39
C ASN A 83 13.02 8.34 -22.97
N THR A 84 12.44 7.45 -23.78
CA THR A 84 11.13 7.64 -24.41
C THR A 84 10.11 6.61 -23.94
N VAL A 85 8.84 7.00 -23.94
CA VAL A 85 7.71 6.13 -23.60
C VAL A 85 6.68 6.26 -24.72
N GLU A 86 6.38 5.15 -25.37
CA GLU A 86 5.39 5.05 -26.45
C GLU A 86 4.16 4.28 -25.96
N ILE A 87 2.98 4.76 -26.34
CA ILE A 87 1.68 4.22 -25.97
C ILE A 87 0.93 3.83 -27.23
N SER A 88 0.48 2.59 -27.32
CA SER A 88 -0.32 2.12 -28.44
C SER A 88 -1.63 1.47 -28.02
N SER A 89 -2.67 1.70 -28.81
CA SER A 89 -3.93 0.98 -28.67
C SER A 89 -3.79 -0.47 -29.14
N ASN A 90 -4.45 -1.39 -28.46
CA ASN A 90 -4.53 -2.81 -28.80
C ASN A 90 -5.98 -3.26 -29.06
N GLU A 91 -6.20 -4.57 -29.16
CA GLU A 91 -7.51 -5.17 -29.47
C GLU A 91 -8.60 -4.92 -28.40
N LEU A 92 -8.20 -4.62 -27.16
CA LEU A 92 -9.12 -4.34 -26.05
C LEU A 92 -9.37 -2.85 -25.85
N SER A 93 -8.50 -1.96 -26.35
CA SER A 93 -8.55 -0.52 -26.07
C SER A 93 -9.90 0.12 -26.36
N GLU A 94 -10.43 -0.06 -27.57
CA GLU A 94 -11.69 0.61 -27.96
C GLU A 94 -12.85 0.18 -27.07
N LYS A 95 -12.90 -1.10 -26.71
CA LYS A 95 -13.95 -1.67 -25.87
C LYS A 95 -13.81 -1.23 -24.41
N ALA A 96 -12.59 -1.23 -23.88
CA ALA A 96 -12.30 -0.75 -22.53
C ALA A 96 -12.68 0.73 -22.38
N PHE A 97 -12.19 1.58 -23.30
CA PHE A 97 -12.32 3.03 -23.19
C PHE A 97 -13.77 3.47 -23.31
N LYS A 98 -14.57 2.83 -24.18
CA LYS A 98 -16.02 3.06 -24.31
C LYS A 98 -16.83 2.73 -23.06
N ASN A 99 -16.27 1.99 -22.10
CA ASN A 99 -16.95 1.62 -20.86
C ASN A 99 -16.29 2.28 -19.63
N CYS A 100 -15.34 3.20 -19.80
CA CYS A 100 -14.74 3.94 -18.70
C CYS A 100 -15.71 4.94 -18.04
N ASP A 101 -16.79 5.31 -18.74
CA ASP A 101 -17.90 6.11 -18.22
C ASP A 101 -18.63 5.40 -17.05
N LEU A 102 -18.61 4.07 -17.01
CA LEU A 102 -19.18 3.28 -15.90
C LEU A 102 -18.51 3.57 -14.56
N TYR A 103 -17.27 4.09 -14.55
CA TYR A 103 -16.60 4.49 -13.31
C TYR A 103 -17.08 5.82 -12.73
N LYS A 104 -17.83 6.63 -13.51
CA LYS A 104 -18.21 7.99 -13.13
C LYS A 104 -18.79 8.06 -11.72
N ASP A 105 -19.83 7.27 -11.47
CA ASP A 105 -20.59 7.38 -10.22
C ASP A 105 -19.74 7.02 -8.99
N VAL A 106 -18.86 6.00 -9.10
CA VAL A 106 -17.95 5.64 -8.01
C VAL A 106 -16.81 6.66 -7.82
N VAL A 107 -16.28 7.22 -8.90
CA VAL A 107 -15.24 8.26 -8.82
C VAL A 107 -15.80 9.55 -8.21
N GLU A 108 -17.00 9.94 -8.60
CA GLU A 108 -17.68 11.06 -7.97
C GLU A 108 -18.06 10.78 -6.51
N LEU A 109 -18.40 9.53 -6.15
CA LEU A 109 -18.61 9.15 -4.74
C LEU A 109 -17.31 9.32 -3.93
N LEU A 110 -16.17 8.90 -4.48
CA LEU A 110 -14.87 9.11 -3.83
C LEU A 110 -14.63 10.61 -3.61
N LYS A 111 -14.81 11.46 -4.62
CA LYS A 111 -14.67 12.93 -4.48
C LYS A 111 -15.65 13.51 -3.45
N PHE A 112 -16.93 13.15 -3.57
CA PHE A 112 -18.00 13.67 -2.71
C PHE A 112 -17.80 13.32 -1.24
N SER A 113 -17.44 12.07 -0.95
CA SER A 113 -17.17 11.59 0.41
C SER A 113 -15.97 12.29 1.07
N GLY A 114 -15.10 12.95 0.30
CA GLY A 114 -13.98 13.73 0.84
C GLY A 114 -14.41 14.98 1.62
N ASN A 115 -15.65 15.44 1.44
CA ASN A 115 -16.20 16.59 2.15
C ASN A 115 -16.77 16.25 3.55
N PHE A 116 -16.67 14.98 3.96
CA PHE A 116 -17.25 14.44 5.18
C PHE A 116 -16.18 13.83 6.09
N HIS A 117 -16.52 13.60 7.36
CA HIS A 117 -15.58 13.08 8.34
C HIS A 117 -15.24 11.60 8.06
N ASN A 118 -13.97 11.30 7.79
CA ASN A 118 -13.49 9.96 7.36
C ASN A 118 -13.72 8.81 8.37
N ARG A 119 -13.98 9.11 9.64
CA ARG A 119 -14.28 8.12 10.69
C ARG A 119 -15.73 8.08 11.18
N LYS A 120 -16.59 8.98 10.68
CA LYS A 120 -18.00 9.00 11.10
C LYS A 120 -18.85 8.41 9.99
N PHE A 121 -19.90 7.71 10.38
CA PHE A 121 -20.97 7.39 9.46
C PHE A 121 -21.71 8.69 9.11
N GLU A 122 -21.81 8.97 7.81
CA GLU A 122 -22.38 10.20 7.25
C GLU A 122 -23.44 9.79 6.21
N LEU A 123 -24.66 10.29 6.36
CA LEU A 123 -25.84 9.76 5.68
C LEU A 123 -25.85 10.12 4.19
N GLU A 124 -25.36 11.30 3.84
CA GLU A 124 -25.31 11.82 2.47
C GLU A 124 -24.43 10.98 1.54
N PRO A 125 -23.14 10.72 1.84
CA PRO A 125 -22.33 9.83 1.01
C PRO A 125 -22.87 8.40 1.03
N PHE A 126 -23.46 7.94 2.13
CA PHE A 126 -24.09 6.62 2.20
C PHE A 126 -25.29 6.49 1.26
N ARG A 127 -26.14 7.51 1.15
CA ARG A 127 -27.26 7.51 0.19
C ARG A 127 -26.76 7.46 -1.25
N LYS A 128 -25.71 8.22 -1.60
CA LYS A 128 -25.10 8.14 -2.93
C LYS A 128 -24.56 6.73 -3.20
N TRP A 129 -23.87 6.13 -2.23
CA TRP A 129 -23.41 4.75 -2.28
C TRP A 129 -24.57 3.75 -2.49
N GLU A 130 -25.69 3.90 -1.78
CA GLU A 130 -26.87 3.03 -1.90
C GLU A 130 -27.46 3.05 -3.32
N LEU A 131 -27.50 4.22 -3.96
CA LEU A 131 -27.95 4.35 -5.36
C LEU A 131 -27.04 3.58 -6.31
N ILE A 132 -25.72 3.67 -6.12
CA ILE A 132 -24.73 3.01 -6.96
C ILE A 132 -24.80 1.49 -6.78
N CYS A 133 -24.97 1.00 -5.56
CA CYS A 133 -25.20 -0.42 -5.30
C CYS A 133 -26.41 -0.97 -6.08
N LYS A 134 -27.50 -0.21 -6.19
CA LYS A 134 -28.68 -0.62 -6.98
C LYS A 134 -28.38 -0.71 -8.47
N GLN A 135 -27.58 0.20 -9.02
CA GLN A 135 -27.13 0.13 -10.41
C GLN A 135 -26.18 -1.06 -10.62
N TYR A 136 -25.26 -1.29 -9.67
CA TYR A 136 -24.31 -2.39 -9.66
C TYR A 136 -25.02 -3.75 -9.69
N SER A 137 -26.06 -3.96 -8.87
CA SER A 137 -26.82 -5.21 -8.84
C SER A 137 -27.48 -5.56 -10.18
N ASN A 138 -27.76 -4.55 -11.01
CA ASN A 138 -28.27 -4.73 -12.37
C ASN A 138 -27.17 -4.63 -13.45
N HIS A 139 -25.90 -4.73 -13.05
CA HIS A 139 -24.71 -4.64 -13.90
C HIS A 139 -24.66 -3.38 -14.78
N PHE A 140 -25.23 -2.27 -14.32
CA PHE A 140 -25.41 -1.05 -15.12
C PHE A 140 -26.09 -1.30 -16.48
N GLY A 141 -26.91 -2.35 -16.58
CA GLY A 141 -27.57 -2.77 -17.82
C GLY A 141 -26.63 -3.40 -18.87
N LYS A 142 -25.40 -3.77 -18.48
CA LYS A 142 -24.41 -4.42 -19.36
C LYS A 142 -24.51 -5.94 -19.31
N ASP A 143 -24.00 -6.58 -20.35
CA ASP A 143 -23.89 -8.05 -20.41
C ASP A 143 -22.74 -8.53 -19.52
N ASN A 144 -23.09 -9.25 -18.45
CA ASN A 144 -22.13 -9.78 -17.49
C ASN A 144 -21.40 -11.05 -17.97
N SER A 145 -21.67 -11.56 -19.17
CA SER A 145 -20.93 -12.69 -19.75
C SER A 145 -19.56 -12.27 -20.33
N ASP A 146 -19.38 -10.97 -20.57
CA ASP A 146 -18.19 -10.40 -21.17
C ASP A 146 -17.05 -10.24 -20.14
N PRO A 147 -15.88 -10.89 -20.34
CA PRO A 147 -14.77 -10.81 -19.38
C PRO A 147 -14.28 -9.39 -19.09
N LEU A 148 -14.33 -8.49 -20.06
CA LEU A 148 -13.90 -7.10 -19.87
C LEU A 148 -14.92 -6.32 -19.03
N ILE A 149 -16.21 -6.58 -19.21
CA ILE A 149 -17.25 -6.03 -18.35
C ILE A 149 -17.10 -6.60 -16.94
N GLN A 150 -16.85 -7.90 -16.77
CA GLN A 150 -16.59 -8.50 -15.46
C GLN A 150 -15.38 -7.89 -14.74
N GLN A 151 -14.31 -7.54 -15.49
CA GLN A 151 -13.15 -6.83 -14.96
C GLN A 151 -13.57 -5.44 -14.44
N ILE A 152 -14.27 -4.65 -15.26
CA ILE A 152 -14.78 -3.32 -14.87
C ILE A 152 -15.73 -3.41 -13.66
N MET A 153 -16.61 -4.41 -13.62
CA MET A 153 -17.52 -4.64 -12.50
C MET A 153 -16.73 -4.99 -11.23
N SER A 154 -15.70 -5.84 -11.32
CA SER A 154 -14.83 -6.13 -10.17
C SER A 154 -14.14 -4.86 -9.65
N HIS A 155 -13.74 -3.96 -10.55
CA HIS A 155 -13.13 -2.69 -10.15
C HIS A 155 -14.12 -1.79 -9.38
N ILE A 156 -15.35 -1.68 -9.89
CA ILE A 156 -16.44 -0.93 -9.24
C ILE A 156 -16.79 -1.55 -7.89
N GLU A 157 -16.90 -2.89 -7.80
CA GLU A 157 -17.13 -3.61 -6.54
C GLU A 157 -16.07 -3.24 -5.51
N GLY A 158 -14.80 -3.20 -5.90
CA GLY A 158 -13.69 -2.81 -5.03
C GLY A 158 -13.87 -1.44 -4.36
N ILE A 159 -14.35 -0.43 -5.08
CA ILE A 159 -14.66 0.89 -4.50
C ILE A 159 -15.89 0.83 -3.60
N LEU A 160 -16.91 0.06 -3.96
CA LEU A 160 -18.14 -0.05 -3.17
C LEU A 160 -17.91 -0.78 -1.84
N ILE A 161 -17.00 -1.74 -1.79
CA ILE A 161 -16.78 -2.56 -0.60
C ILE A 161 -15.55 -2.16 0.21
N GLY A 162 -14.47 -1.72 -0.45
CA GLY A 162 -13.15 -1.51 0.16
C GLY A 162 -13.17 -0.60 1.39
N PRO A 163 -13.68 0.64 1.28
CA PRO A 163 -13.79 1.56 2.41
C PRO A 163 -14.58 0.97 3.60
N SER A 164 -15.70 0.32 3.32
CA SER A 164 -16.56 -0.28 4.34
C SER A 164 -15.89 -1.46 5.04
N ILE A 165 -15.23 -2.36 4.31
CA ILE A 165 -14.50 -3.50 4.89
C ILE A 165 -13.39 -3.02 5.82
N VAL A 166 -12.63 -2.02 5.39
CA VAL A 166 -11.55 -1.46 6.21
C VAL A 166 -12.11 -0.80 7.47
N ALA A 167 -13.18 0.00 7.36
CA ALA A 167 -13.83 0.62 8.51
C ALA A 167 -14.33 -0.42 9.53
N LEU A 168 -14.99 -1.49 9.06
CA LEU A 168 -15.48 -2.58 9.91
C LEU A 168 -14.34 -3.40 10.53
N GLY A 169 -13.24 -3.59 9.79
CA GLY A 169 -12.04 -4.24 10.30
C GLY A 169 -11.37 -3.45 11.42
N MET A 170 -11.18 -2.14 11.22
CA MET A 170 -10.59 -1.23 12.20
C MET A 170 -11.47 -1.07 13.45
N SER A 171 -12.79 -1.15 13.31
CA SER A 171 -13.73 -1.08 14.45
C SER A 171 -13.84 -2.39 15.23
N GLY A 172 -13.11 -3.44 14.84
CA GLY A 172 -13.12 -4.74 15.51
C GLY A 172 -14.34 -5.61 15.19
N MET A 173 -15.13 -5.30 14.15
CA MET A 173 -16.31 -6.12 13.78
C MET A 173 -15.92 -7.57 13.47
N PHE A 174 -14.75 -7.76 12.86
CA PHE A 174 -14.27 -9.07 12.47
C PHE A 174 -13.54 -9.80 13.61
N HIS A 175 -13.77 -9.40 14.86
CA HIS A 175 -13.30 -10.16 16.02
C HIS A 175 -14.00 -11.53 16.08
N LYS A 176 -13.27 -12.55 16.56
CA LYS A 176 -13.65 -13.98 16.47
C LYS A 176 -15.08 -14.28 16.92
N TYR A 177 -15.56 -13.58 17.94
CA TYR A 177 -16.91 -13.74 18.49
C TYR A 177 -18.03 -13.41 17.47
N PHE A 178 -17.92 -12.28 16.77
CA PHE A 178 -18.91 -11.83 15.78
C PHE A 178 -18.86 -12.64 14.48
N MET A 179 -17.74 -13.31 14.20
CA MET A 179 -17.60 -14.15 13.02
C MET A 179 -18.30 -15.52 13.15
N GLU A 180 -18.55 -15.99 14.37
CA GLU A 180 -19.10 -17.33 14.62
C GLU A 180 -20.62 -17.33 14.90
N ALA A 181 -21.17 -16.21 15.40
CA ALA A 181 -22.58 -16.07 15.75
C ALA A 181 -23.39 -15.29 14.69
N SER A 182 -24.70 -15.56 14.63
CA SER A 182 -25.63 -14.67 13.94
C SER A 182 -25.82 -13.40 14.76
N PHE A 183 -26.03 -12.26 14.11
CA PHE A 183 -26.24 -10.97 14.77
C PHE A 183 -27.29 -10.14 14.02
N ARG A 184 -27.92 -9.22 14.73
CA ARG A 184 -28.81 -8.20 14.17
C ARG A 184 -28.07 -6.88 13.96
N PRO A 185 -28.50 -6.03 13.02
CA PRO A 185 -27.84 -4.76 12.76
C PRO A 185 -27.71 -3.85 14.01
N GLU A 186 -28.72 -3.83 14.88
CA GLU A 186 -28.75 -3.00 16.09
C GLU A 186 -27.77 -3.45 17.18
N GLU A 187 -27.31 -4.70 17.13
CA GLU A 187 -26.30 -5.24 18.06
C GLU A 187 -24.89 -4.70 17.76
N PHE A 188 -24.67 -4.11 16.58
CA PHE A 188 -23.35 -3.64 16.15
C PHE A 188 -23.29 -2.13 15.91
N HIS A 189 -24.33 -1.53 15.32
CA HIS A 189 -24.28 -0.13 14.89
C HIS A 189 -25.49 0.67 15.40
N ARG A 190 -25.25 1.90 15.86
CA ARG A 190 -26.27 2.81 16.38
C ARG A 190 -27.34 3.21 15.35
N ASP A 191 -26.95 3.25 14.08
CA ASP A 191 -27.85 3.42 12.94
C ASP A 191 -28.04 2.05 12.29
N ALA A 192 -29.01 1.29 12.80
CA ALA A 192 -29.29 -0.08 12.40
C ALA A 192 -29.87 -0.17 10.97
N GLU A 193 -30.66 0.82 10.55
CA GLU A 193 -31.29 0.83 9.22
C GLU A 193 -30.25 0.97 8.11
N SER A 194 -29.35 1.95 8.24
CA SER A 194 -28.26 2.13 7.28
C SER A 194 -27.33 0.91 7.27
N PHE A 195 -27.05 0.35 8.44
CA PHE A 195 -26.18 -0.82 8.54
C PHE A 195 -26.83 -2.07 7.92
N GLU A 196 -28.14 -2.27 8.08
CA GLU A 196 -28.87 -3.36 7.43
C GLU A 196 -28.78 -3.29 5.91
N LYS A 197 -28.84 -2.07 5.33
CA LYS A 197 -28.66 -1.86 3.89
C LYS A 197 -27.25 -2.24 3.42
N LEU A 198 -26.22 -1.89 4.20
CA LEU A 198 -24.84 -2.33 3.93
C LEU A 198 -24.72 -3.85 3.96
N LEU A 199 -25.26 -4.50 5.00
CA LEU A 199 -25.25 -5.95 5.13
C LEU A 199 -26.05 -6.65 4.02
N SER A 200 -27.16 -6.04 3.58
CA SER A 200 -27.97 -6.55 2.47
C SER A 200 -27.19 -6.53 1.16
N PHE A 201 -26.42 -5.47 0.88
CA PHE A 201 -25.52 -5.46 -0.28
C PHE A 201 -24.43 -6.55 -0.16
N PHE A 202 -23.81 -6.71 1.00
CA PHE A 202 -22.84 -7.78 1.22
C PHE A 202 -23.45 -9.19 1.15
N LYS A 203 -24.74 -9.35 1.51
CA LYS A 203 -25.50 -10.58 1.29
C LYS A 203 -25.65 -10.88 -0.20
N ASP A 204 -25.97 -9.87 -1.01
CA ASP A 204 -26.09 -10.04 -2.46
C ASP A 204 -24.74 -10.46 -3.10
N LEU A 205 -23.62 -10.01 -2.51
CA LEU A 205 -22.27 -10.48 -2.87
C LEU A 205 -21.93 -11.88 -2.31
N GLY A 206 -22.82 -12.48 -1.52
CA GLY A 206 -22.66 -13.80 -0.91
C GLY A 206 -21.76 -13.83 0.32
N TRP A 207 -21.55 -12.70 0.99
CA TRP A 207 -20.73 -12.63 2.21
C TRP A 207 -21.52 -13.00 3.47
N PHE A 208 -22.82 -12.76 3.45
CA PHE A 208 -23.74 -13.09 4.52
C PHE A 208 -24.89 -13.93 3.99
N GLU A 209 -25.44 -14.75 4.89
CA GLU A 209 -26.78 -15.30 4.80
C GLU A 209 -27.68 -14.53 5.77
N GLN A 210 -28.94 -14.32 5.39
CA GLN A 210 -29.93 -13.64 6.22
C GLN A 210 -31.04 -14.62 6.60
N SER A 211 -31.34 -14.71 7.90
CA SER A 211 -32.46 -15.48 8.44
C SER A 211 -33.27 -14.59 9.37
N GLY A 212 -34.50 -14.26 8.95
CA GLY A 212 -35.28 -13.20 9.60
C GLY A 212 -34.53 -11.87 9.59
N SER A 213 -34.36 -11.26 10.78
CA SER A 213 -33.61 -10.01 10.97
C SER A 213 -32.13 -10.23 11.31
N THR A 214 -31.64 -11.48 11.25
CA THR A 214 -30.26 -11.81 11.63
C THR A 214 -29.40 -12.11 10.40
N PHE A 215 -28.14 -11.71 10.47
CA PHE A 215 -27.11 -11.97 9.47
C PHE A 215 -26.06 -12.92 10.03
N LYS A 216 -25.55 -13.81 9.17
CA LYS A 216 -24.47 -14.74 9.50
C LYS A 216 -23.46 -14.77 8.37
N PHE A 217 -22.17 -14.76 8.70
CA PHE A 217 -21.13 -14.88 7.68
C PHE A 217 -21.19 -16.22 6.94
N THR A 218 -20.99 -16.16 5.63
CA THR A 218 -20.68 -17.34 4.82
C THR A 218 -19.18 -17.64 4.88
N ASP A 219 -18.77 -18.81 4.37
CA ASP A 219 -17.36 -19.13 4.15
C ASP A 219 -16.64 -18.09 3.26
N LYS A 220 -17.34 -17.54 2.25
CA LYS A 220 -16.85 -16.46 1.38
C LYS A 220 -16.68 -15.16 2.17
N GLY A 221 -17.68 -14.77 2.96
CA GLY A 221 -17.61 -13.56 3.79
C GLY A 221 -16.49 -13.63 4.82
N LEU A 222 -16.34 -14.76 5.52
CA LEU A 222 -15.23 -15.00 6.45
C LEU A 222 -13.86 -14.90 5.77
N PHE A 223 -13.76 -15.35 4.52
CA PHE A 223 -12.50 -15.27 3.78
C PHE A 223 -12.03 -13.82 3.58
N PHE A 224 -12.94 -12.91 3.23
CA PHE A 224 -12.63 -11.49 3.03
C PHE A 224 -12.51 -10.73 4.35
N ALA A 225 -13.38 -10.99 5.34
CA ALA A 225 -13.31 -10.38 6.66
C ALA A 225 -11.94 -10.60 7.32
N LYS A 226 -11.42 -11.83 7.26
CA LYS A 226 -10.07 -12.19 7.75
C LYS A 226 -8.92 -11.53 6.97
N ARG A 227 -9.21 -10.88 5.85
CA ARG A 227 -8.25 -10.20 4.97
C ARG A 227 -8.58 -8.72 4.79
N ALA A 228 -9.40 -8.14 5.68
CA ALA A 228 -9.75 -6.73 5.63
C ALA A 228 -8.51 -5.81 5.60
N SER A 229 -7.46 -6.16 6.34
CA SER A 229 -6.18 -5.43 6.35
C SER A 229 -5.50 -5.35 4.97
N ALA A 230 -5.71 -6.34 4.10
CA ALA A 230 -5.17 -6.32 2.73
C ALA A 230 -5.74 -5.16 1.88
N TYR A 231 -6.92 -4.64 2.22
CA TYR A 231 -7.49 -3.43 1.61
C TYR A 231 -6.94 -2.14 2.22
N GLY A 232 -6.43 -2.19 3.46
CA GLY A 232 -6.12 -1.02 4.26
C GLY A 232 -5.12 -0.06 3.60
N VAL A 233 -4.03 -0.60 3.04
CA VAL A 233 -3.02 0.23 2.36
C VAL A 233 -3.61 0.93 1.15
N THR A 234 -4.27 0.22 0.23
CA THR A 234 -4.83 0.84 -0.98
C THR A 234 -5.94 1.83 -0.67
N VAL A 235 -6.87 1.49 0.24
CA VAL A 235 -7.96 2.37 0.65
C VAL A 235 -7.42 3.63 1.34
N SER A 236 -6.32 3.54 2.09
CA SER A 236 -5.70 4.70 2.75
C SER A 236 -5.26 5.79 1.78
N TYR A 237 -5.05 5.47 0.49
CA TYR A 237 -4.68 6.42 -0.56
C TYR A 237 -5.85 6.98 -1.35
N ILE A 238 -7.11 6.66 -1.00
CA ILE A 238 -8.28 7.36 -1.56
C ILE A 238 -8.17 8.89 -1.51
N PRO A 239 -7.61 9.53 -0.45
CA PRO A 239 -7.35 10.97 -0.46
C PRO A 239 -6.49 11.43 -1.65
N THR A 240 -5.44 10.69 -2.01
CA THR A 240 -4.65 10.93 -3.24
C THR A 240 -5.49 10.72 -4.50
N LEU A 241 -6.23 9.62 -4.56
CA LEU A 241 -6.99 9.24 -5.76
C LEU A 241 -8.11 10.24 -6.10
N ARG A 242 -8.68 10.93 -5.10
CA ARG A 242 -9.63 12.03 -5.28
C ARG A 242 -9.05 13.21 -6.07
N TRP A 243 -7.74 13.38 -6.02
CA TRP A 243 -7.01 14.48 -6.63
C TRP A 243 -6.38 14.11 -7.98
N LEU A 244 -6.68 12.92 -8.54
CA LEU A 244 -6.03 12.48 -9.78
C LEU A 244 -6.20 13.45 -10.94
N ASN A 245 -7.36 14.12 -11.06
CA ASN A 245 -7.53 15.18 -12.06
C ASN A 245 -6.50 16.31 -11.91
N GLU A 246 -6.30 16.80 -10.68
CA GLU A 246 -5.37 17.88 -10.36
C GLU A 246 -3.92 17.40 -10.49
N LEU A 247 -3.62 16.17 -10.08
CA LEU A 247 -2.30 15.57 -10.23
C LEU A 247 -1.92 15.41 -11.69
N ILE A 248 -2.83 14.97 -12.55
CA ILE A 248 -2.53 14.73 -13.97
C ILE A 248 -2.62 16.02 -14.79
N PHE A 249 -3.59 16.91 -14.54
CA PHE A 249 -3.91 18.04 -15.44
C PHE A 249 -3.88 19.43 -14.77
N GLY A 250 -3.59 19.51 -13.48
CA GLY A 250 -3.56 20.75 -12.70
C GLY A 250 -2.22 20.97 -11.99
N ASP A 251 -2.26 21.56 -10.80
CA ASP A 251 -1.10 21.77 -9.92
C ASP A 251 -0.85 20.56 -9.01
N PRO A 252 0.17 19.74 -9.31
CA PRO A 252 0.46 18.52 -8.57
C PRO A 252 1.00 18.78 -7.15
N THR A 253 1.36 20.02 -6.83
CA THR A 253 2.05 20.35 -5.57
C THR A 253 1.09 20.55 -4.41
N GLN A 254 -0.19 20.86 -4.69
CA GLN A 254 -1.18 21.20 -3.67
C GLN A 254 -1.40 20.07 -2.65
N ILE A 255 -1.38 18.82 -3.09
CA ILE A 255 -1.60 17.66 -2.21
C ILE A 255 -0.49 17.49 -1.15
N ARG A 256 0.66 18.13 -1.36
CA ARG A 256 1.81 18.13 -0.44
C ARG A 256 2.01 19.46 0.28
N ASN A 257 1.13 20.44 0.07
CA ASN A 257 1.22 21.74 0.70
C ASN A 257 0.65 21.71 2.13
N ILE A 258 1.39 21.08 3.05
CA ILE A 258 1.07 20.99 4.48
C ILE A 258 2.10 21.80 5.29
N LYS A 259 1.68 22.42 6.39
CA LYS A 259 2.63 23.14 7.26
C LYS A 259 3.48 22.15 8.06
N PRO A 260 4.69 22.56 8.50
CA PRO A 260 5.49 21.74 9.42
C PRO A 260 4.68 21.32 10.65
N GLY A 261 4.61 20.01 10.91
CA GLY A 261 3.85 19.43 12.02
C GLY A 261 2.37 19.13 11.74
N GLU A 262 1.84 19.51 10.57
CA GLU A 262 0.50 19.08 10.16
C GLU A 262 0.49 17.63 9.66
N LYS A 263 -0.67 16.97 9.80
CA LYS A 263 -0.86 15.61 9.30
C LYS A 263 -0.86 15.60 7.77
N GLU A 264 -0.37 14.51 7.21
CA GLU A 264 -0.45 14.26 5.78
C GLU A 264 -1.91 14.23 5.30
N ILE A 265 -2.19 14.91 4.19
CA ILE A 265 -3.54 14.97 3.59
C ILE A 265 -3.72 13.99 2.44
N HIS A 266 -2.62 13.50 1.86
CA HIS A 266 -2.62 12.61 0.70
C HIS A 266 -2.92 11.15 1.06
N VAL A 267 -2.80 10.80 2.35
CA VAL A 267 -2.98 9.43 2.84
C VAL A 267 -3.58 9.44 4.23
N ASP A 268 -4.49 8.50 4.50
CA ASP A 268 -4.95 8.21 5.85
C ASP A 268 -3.88 7.37 6.58
N ARG A 269 -2.94 8.04 7.26
CA ARG A 269 -1.76 7.39 7.84
C ARG A 269 -2.10 6.32 8.88
N GLU A 270 -3.13 6.53 9.69
CA GLU A 270 -3.57 5.54 10.69
C GLU A 270 -4.09 4.26 10.02
N MET A 271 -4.93 4.41 8.99
CA MET A 271 -5.42 3.28 8.20
C MET A 271 -4.29 2.56 7.44
N ASN A 272 -3.34 3.33 6.91
CA ASN A 272 -2.18 2.81 6.20
C ASN A 272 -1.33 1.90 7.12
N VAL A 273 -1.01 2.37 8.33
CA VAL A 273 -0.27 1.60 9.35
C VAL A 273 -1.05 0.35 9.79
N TRP A 274 -2.37 0.47 9.97
CA TRP A 274 -3.21 -0.69 10.29
C TRP A 274 -3.20 -1.74 9.16
N GLY A 275 -3.29 -1.30 7.91
CA GLY A 275 -3.24 -2.17 6.73
C GLY A 275 -1.90 -2.90 6.57
N SER A 276 -0.78 -2.19 6.71
CA SER A 276 0.56 -2.75 6.55
C SER A 276 0.93 -3.74 7.65
N GLY A 277 0.55 -3.47 8.91
CA GLY A 277 0.81 -4.37 10.04
C GLY A 277 0.23 -5.79 9.85
N GLY A 278 -0.90 -5.92 9.16
CA GLY A 278 -1.50 -7.22 8.83
C GLY A 278 -0.75 -8.02 7.76
N ALA A 279 0.08 -7.38 6.93
CA ALA A 279 0.86 -8.03 5.87
C ALA A 279 2.20 -8.58 6.38
N HIS A 280 2.80 -7.94 7.39
CA HIS A 280 4.18 -8.22 7.81
C HIS A 280 4.37 -9.61 8.44
N ALA A 281 3.35 -10.15 9.13
CA ALA A 281 3.45 -11.43 9.86
C ALA A 281 3.81 -12.64 8.97
N ALA A 282 3.48 -12.60 7.67
CA ALA A 282 3.83 -13.69 6.75
C ALA A 282 5.32 -13.73 6.39
N TYR A 283 5.98 -12.56 6.36
CA TYR A 283 7.40 -12.43 6.00
C TYR A 283 8.31 -12.84 7.17
N PHE A 284 7.87 -12.63 8.40
CA PHE A 284 8.66 -12.89 9.60
C PHE A 284 9.13 -14.34 9.71
N LYS A 285 8.33 -15.32 9.28
CA LYS A 285 8.74 -16.73 9.34
C LYS A 285 10.06 -17.02 8.59
N LYS A 286 10.33 -16.34 7.48
CA LYS A 286 11.58 -16.51 6.74
C LYS A 286 12.73 -15.73 7.34
N VAL A 287 12.44 -14.59 7.95
CA VAL A 287 13.41 -13.85 8.77
C VAL A 287 13.87 -14.71 9.96
N ASP A 288 12.97 -15.44 10.61
CA ASP A 288 13.29 -16.29 11.77
C ASP A 288 14.40 -17.29 11.44
N GLU A 289 14.28 -17.99 10.30
CA GLU A 289 15.28 -18.95 9.84
C GLU A 289 16.68 -18.32 9.74
N ILE A 290 16.76 -17.09 9.23
CA ILE A 290 18.03 -16.36 9.06
C ILE A 290 18.58 -15.86 10.41
N LEU A 291 17.72 -15.32 11.28
CA LEU A 291 18.12 -14.88 12.62
C LEU A 291 18.66 -16.04 13.46
N ILE A 292 17.97 -17.18 13.42
CA ILE A 292 18.37 -18.39 14.13
C ILE A 292 19.74 -18.86 13.63
N GLU A 293 19.98 -18.84 12.32
CA GLU A 293 21.30 -19.19 11.77
C GLU A 293 22.40 -18.23 12.25
N ILE A 294 22.17 -16.91 12.19
CA ILE A 294 23.16 -15.90 12.59
C ILE A 294 23.51 -16.01 14.07
N PHE A 295 22.52 -16.11 14.95
CA PHE A 295 22.70 -16.10 16.41
C PHE A 295 22.95 -17.50 17.02
N ASN A 296 23.11 -18.53 16.18
CA ASN A 296 23.66 -19.84 16.56
C ASN A 296 25.13 -20.04 16.17
N LYS A 297 25.77 -19.07 15.49
CA LYS A 297 27.22 -19.06 15.27
C LYS A 297 27.99 -18.94 16.60
N PRO A 298 29.30 -19.22 16.65
CA PRO A 298 30.11 -18.96 17.84
C PRO A 298 29.92 -17.52 18.35
N LEU A 299 29.72 -17.34 19.66
CA LEU A 299 29.34 -16.05 20.27
C LEU A 299 30.23 -14.86 19.85
N ALA A 300 31.53 -15.10 19.65
CA ALA A 300 32.50 -14.08 19.22
C ALA A 300 32.35 -13.61 17.76
N GLU A 301 31.65 -14.38 16.92
CA GLU A 301 31.41 -14.08 15.50
C GLU A 301 30.04 -13.44 15.26
N GLN A 302 29.17 -13.47 16.26
CA GLN A 302 27.82 -12.92 16.15
C GLN A 302 27.84 -11.38 16.14
N PRO A 303 26.80 -10.75 15.57
CA PRO A 303 26.56 -9.33 15.77
C PRO A 303 26.45 -9.00 17.27
N LYS A 304 26.90 -7.81 17.66
CA LYS A 304 26.71 -7.31 19.04
C LYS A 304 25.23 -7.05 19.36
N GLY A 305 24.43 -6.84 18.32
CA GLY A 305 23.04 -6.48 18.44
C GLY A 305 22.35 -6.36 17.09
N VAL A 306 21.16 -5.77 17.10
CA VAL A 306 20.33 -5.57 15.92
C VAL A 306 19.87 -4.12 15.85
N LEU A 307 19.96 -3.51 14.66
CA LEU A 307 19.37 -2.22 14.37
C LEU A 307 18.25 -2.37 13.34
N ASP A 308 17.04 -1.93 13.70
CA ASP A 308 15.89 -1.83 12.81
C ASP A 308 15.70 -0.38 12.34
N MET A 309 16.00 -0.11 11.06
CA MET A 309 15.83 1.20 10.44
C MET A 309 14.41 1.32 9.87
N GLY A 310 13.70 2.38 10.25
CA GLY A 310 12.25 2.55 10.05
C GLY A 310 11.44 1.64 10.95
N CYS A 311 11.80 1.59 12.24
CA CYS A 311 11.23 0.64 13.19
C CYS A 311 9.72 0.80 13.44
N GLY A 312 9.11 1.91 13.02
CA GLY A 312 7.67 2.12 13.08
C GLY A 312 7.12 2.00 14.50
N ASN A 313 6.32 0.97 14.78
CA ASN A 313 5.76 0.73 16.11
C ASN A 313 6.61 -0.23 16.99
N GLY A 314 7.79 -0.65 16.53
CA GLY A 314 8.70 -1.55 17.25
C GLY A 314 8.35 -3.04 17.17
N ALA A 315 7.25 -3.42 16.51
CA ALA A 315 6.79 -4.81 16.50
C ALA A 315 7.77 -5.78 15.83
N PHE A 316 8.52 -5.34 14.82
CA PHE A 316 9.54 -6.18 14.19
C PHE A 316 10.75 -6.37 15.10
N LEU A 317 11.21 -5.32 15.77
CA LEU A 317 12.30 -5.39 16.74
C LEU A 317 11.93 -6.27 17.95
N GLU A 318 10.69 -6.16 18.45
CA GLU A 318 10.14 -7.05 19.48
C GLU A 318 10.16 -8.52 19.01
N HIS A 319 9.70 -8.78 17.79
CA HIS A 319 9.70 -10.12 17.21
C HIS A 319 11.12 -10.69 17.09
N ILE A 320 12.08 -9.90 16.59
CA ILE A 320 13.49 -10.30 16.48
C ILE A 320 14.06 -10.68 17.83
N PHE A 321 13.82 -9.86 18.86
CA PHE A 321 14.29 -10.16 20.22
C PHE A 321 13.73 -11.50 20.71
N ASN A 322 12.42 -11.72 20.58
CA ASN A 322 11.77 -12.95 21.03
C ASN A 322 12.31 -14.21 20.31
N VAL A 323 12.66 -14.09 19.03
CA VAL A 323 13.31 -15.18 18.28
C VAL A 323 14.71 -15.45 18.82
N ILE A 324 15.53 -14.41 19.03
CA ILE A 324 16.90 -14.57 19.52
C ILE A 324 16.92 -15.14 20.94
N ASP A 325 16.11 -14.56 21.84
CA ASP A 325 15.99 -14.95 23.24
C ASP A 325 15.52 -16.40 23.39
N GLY A 326 14.46 -16.78 22.67
CA GLY A 326 13.81 -18.08 22.85
C GLY A 326 14.38 -19.24 22.03
N GLN A 327 15.16 -18.98 20.96
CA GLN A 327 15.46 -19.99 19.95
C GLN A 327 16.93 -20.04 19.49
N THR A 328 17.85 -19.34 20.15
CA THR A 328 19.25 -19.26 19.71
C THR A 328 20.25 -19.43 20.85
N LEU A 329 21.47 -19.85 20.51
CA LEU A 329 22.61 -19.92 21.42
C LEU A 329 22.84 -18.57 22.11
N ARG A 330 22.65 -17.45 21.41
CA ARG A 330 22.75 -16.12 22.02
C ARG A 330 21.74 -15.92 23.15
N GLY A 331 20.52 -16.41 23.00
CA GLY A 331 19.46 -16.36 24.02
C GLY A 331 19.87 -17.04 25.32
N GLU A 332 20.57 -18.17 25.23
CA GLU A 332 21.12 -18.90 26.39
C GLU A 332 22.24 -18.14 27.13
N HIS A 333 22.78 -17.08 26.53
CA HIS A 333 23.95 -16.34 27.01
C HIS A 333 23.75 -14.82 27.12
N LEU A 334 22.50 -14.32 27.17
CA LEU A 334 22.23 -12.88 27.22
C LEU A 334 22.79 -12.16 28.46
N GLU A 335 23.04 -12.88 29.56
CA GLU A 335 23.66 -12.31 30.76
C GLU A 335 25.13 -11.89 30.52
N ASP A 336 25.91 -12.77 29.88
CA ASP A 336 27.35 -12.54 29.60
C ASP A 336 27.57 -11.88 28.22
N HIS A 337 26.62 -12.05 27.29
CA HIS A 337 26.63 -11.52 25.94
C HIS A 337 25.31 -10.78 25.66
N PRO A 338 25.08 -9.58 26.22
CA PRO A 338 23.83 -8.85 26.05
C PRO A 338 23.60 -8.45 24.59
N LEU A 339 22.34 -8.38 24.16
CA LEU A 339 21.95 -7.98 22.82
C LEU A 339 21.70 -6.46 22.77
N PHE A 340 22.45 -5.74 21.93
CA PHE A 340 22.25 -4.29 21.77
C PHE A 340 21.14 -4.00 20.73
N LEU A 341 19.91 -3.72 21.20
CA LEU A 341 18.78 -3.44 20.32
C LEU A 341 18.64 -1.95 20.02
N VAL A 342 18.47 -1.61 18.74
CA VAL A 342 18.22 -0.25 18.27
C VAL A 342 17.01 -0.21 17.35
N GLY A 343 16.05 0.66 17.67
CA GLY A 343 15.02 1.09 16.73
C GLY A 343 15.33 2.52 16.27
N ALA A 344 15.47 2.73 14.96
CA ALA A 344 15.68 4.04 14.38
C ALA A 344 14.49 4.43 13.50
N ASP A 345 14.00 5.65 13.64
CA ASP A 345 12.95 6.19 12.77
C ASP A 345 13.08 7.70 12.62
N TYR A 346 12.78 8.26 11.45
CA TYR A 346 12.82 9.70 11.22
C TYR A 346 11.55 10.40 11.74
N ASN A 347 10.47 9.63 11.94
CA ASN A 347 9.20 10.11 12.46
C ASN A 347 9.17 10.02 14.00
N THR A 348 9.06 11.17 14.66
CA THR A 348 9.06 11.24 16.13
C THR A 348 7.88 10.52 16.79
N THR A 349 6.72 10.47 16.14
CA THR A 349 5.56 9.70 16.65
C THR A 349 5.82 8.19 16.60
N ALA A 350 6.51 7.71 15.57
CA ALA A 350 6.93 6.31 15.50
C ALA A 350 7.89 5.96 16.65
N ILE A 351 8.90 6.81 16.91
CA ILE A 351 9.82 6.68 18.04
C ILE A 351 9.08 6.55 19.38
N GLU A 352 8.10 7.43 19.64
CA GLU A 352 7.32 7.41 20.89
C GLU A 352 6.50 6.13 21.04
N ILE A 353 5.84 5.68 19.97
CA ILE A 353 5.03 4.45 19.97
C ILE A 353 5.92 3.23 20.15
N SER A 354 7.02 3.14 19.39
CA SER A 354 8.00 2.05 19.47
C SER A 354 8.58 1.93 20.88
N ARG A 355 9.00 3.05 21.48
CA ARG A 355 9.49 3.07 22.86
C ARG A 355 8.46 2.55 23.85
N ARG A 356 7.20 3.00 23.74
CA ARG A 356 6.12 2.54 24.64
C ARG A 356 5.85 1.05 24.48
N ASN A 357 5.81 0.55 23.25
CA ASN A 357 5.54 -0.87 22.98
C ASN A 357 6.66 -1.77 23.50
N LEU A 358 7.92 -1.40 23.25
CA LEU A 358 9.08 -2.16 23.72
C LEU A 358 9.18 -2.15 25.26
N ILE A 359 8.88 -1.03 25.92
CA ILE A 359 8.78 -0.97 27.39
C ILE A 359 7.66 -1.89 27.90
N ASN A 360 6.49 -1.87 27.27
CA ASN A 360 5.37 -2.74 27.66
C ASN A 360 5.64 -4.23 27.42
N ALA A 361 6.56 -4.55 26.51
CA ALA A 361 7.04 -5.90 26.23
C ALA A 361 8.24 -6.31 27.11
N ASP A 362 8.67 -5.46 28.06
CA ASP A 362 9.86 -5.64 28.90
C ASP A 362 11.18 -5.82 28.10
N ILE A 363 11.26 -5.20 26.91
CA ILE A 363 12.44 -5.24 26.03
C ILE A 363 13.25 -3.96 26.16
N TRP A 364 14.53 -4.10 26.53
CA TRP A 364 15.45 -2.97 26.60
C TRP A 364 16.08 -2.66 25.23
N ALA A 365 15.62 -1.58 24.60
CA ALA A 365 16.16 -1.09 23.33
C ALA A 365 16.45 0.42 23.35
N LYS A 366 17.37 0.87 22.50
CA LYS A 366 17.58 2.29 22.20
C LYS A 366 16.66 2.68 21.06
N VAL A 367 15.69 3.57 21.31
CA VAL A 367 14.82 4.10 20.25
C VAL A 367 15.18 5.55 19.97
N ILE A 368 15.80 5.78 18.81
CA ILE A 368 16.46 7.02 18.42
C ILE A 368 15.94 7.55 17.08
N TRP A 369 16.24 8.82 16.83
CA TRP A 369 15.98 9.42 15.52
C TRP A 369 17.03 8.93 14.52
N GLY A 370 16.59 8.56 13.31
CA GLY A 370 17.49 8.18 12.23
C GLY A 370 16.80 8.22 10.87
N ASP A 371 17.52 8.67 9.85
CA ASP A 371 17.04 8.72 8.47
C ASP A 371 17.74 7.65 7.64
N ILE A 372 16.96 6.86 6.89
CA ILE A 372 17.51 5.84 5.99
C ILE A 372 18.43 6.47 4.92
N SER A 373 18.21 7.73 4.55
CA SER A 373 19.05 8.44 3.57
C SER A 373 20.38 8.92 4.16
N ASN A 374 20.60 8.87 5.48
CA ASN A 374 21.82 9.36 6.12
C ASN A 374 22.41 8.37 7.16
N PRO A 375 22.97 7.24 6.73
CA PRO A 375 23.55 6.25 7.64
C PRO A 375 24.79 6.77 8.40
N ASN A 376 25.51 7.77 7.88
CA ASN A 376 26.65 8.37 8.57
C ASN A 376 26.21 9.06 9.86
N GLN A 377 25.14 9.86 9.82
CA GLN A 377 24.61 10.53 11.00
C GLN A 377 24.13 9.51 12.05
N LEU A 378 23.51 8.42 11.61
CA LEU A 378 23.10 7.33 12.51
C LEU A 378 24.32 6.70 13.18
N ALA A 379 25.37 6.40 12.42
CA ALA A 379 26.61 5.82 12.94
C ALA A 379 27.30 6.75 13.96
N GLU A 380 27.42 8.04 13.66
CA GLU A 380 27.97 9.04 14.60
C GLU A 380 27.16 9.14 15.89
N THR A 381 25.83 9.08 15.79
CA THR A 381 24.94 9.11 16.96
C THR A 381 25.14 7.88 17.84
N LEU A 382 25.23 6.69 17.23
CA LEU A 382 25.42 5.44 17.93
C LEU A 382 26.77 5.36 18.64
N ASP A 383 27.84 5.78 17.98
CA ASP A 383 29.19 5.80 18.56
C ASP A 383 29.25 6.80 19.72
N LYS A 384 28.77 8.03 19.52
CA LYS A 384 28.86 9.09 20.52
C LYS A 384 28.01 8.83 21.77
N ASP A 385 26.76 8.42 21.57
CA ASP A 385 25.79 8.35 22.67
C ASP A 385 25.81 6.98 23.38
N TYR A 386 26.28 5.92 22.69
CA TYR A 386 26.23 4.56 23.20
C TYR A 386 27.54 3.76 23.05
N GLY A 387 28.56 4.30 22.39
CA GLY A 387 29.84 3.61 22.19
C GLY A 387 29.72 2.35 21.34
N ILE A 388 28.77 2.32 20.40
CA ILE A 388 28.54 1.18 19.51
C ILE A 388 28.76 1.58 18.05
N ASP A 389 29.59 0.81 17.35
CA ASP A 389 29.79 0.96 15.91
C ASP A 389 28.57 0.36 15.17
N LEU A 390 27.98 1.11 14.25
CA LEU A 390 26.86 0.65 13.43
C LEU A 390 27.20 -0.64 12.66
N SER A 391 28.47 -0.82 12.28
CA SER A 391 28.96 -2.02 11.57
C SER A 391 29.05 -3.27 12.44
N ASP A 392 29.01 -3.14 13.77
CA ASP A 392 28.96 -4.26 14.71
C ASP A 392 27.53 -4.82 14.91
N LEU A 393 26.52 -4.14 14.36
CA LEU A 393 25.12 -4.54 14.45
C LEU A 393 24.68 -5.27 13.17
N LEU A 394 23.76 -6.22 13.32
CA LEU A 394 22.99 -6.70 12.19
C LEU A 394 21.99 -5.61 11.83
N ASN A 395 22.16 -5.02 10.66
CA ASN A 395 21.25 -4.00 10.16
C ASN A 395 20.06 -4.69 9.50
N VAL A 396 18.85 -4.30 9.90
CA VAL A 396 17.60 -4.82 9.37
C VAL A 396 16.69 -3.67 8.97
N ARG A 397 15.87 -3.89 7.94
CA ARG A 397 14.78 -2.97 7.57
C ARG A 397 13.76 -3.67 6.70
N THR A 398 12.51 -3.25 6.83
CA THR A 398 11.37 -3.84 6.09
C THR A 398 10.59 -2.76 5.39
N PHE A 399 10.42 -2.90 4.06
CA PHE A 399 9.60 -2.06 3.20
C PHE A 399 9.92 -0.56 3.32
N LEU A 400 11.21 -0.19 3.25
CA LEU A 400 11.66 1.18 3.52
C LEU A 400 12.51 1.81 2.40
N ASP A 401 13.34 1.07 1.69
CA ASP A 401 14.23 1.65 0.67
C ASP A 401 13.44 2.28 -0.50
N HIS A 402 12.26 1.74 -0.84
CA HIS A 402 11.33 2.31 -1.82
C HIS A 402 10.65 3.61 -1.34
N ASN A 403 10.57 3.82 -0.02
CA ASN A 403 9.88 4.96 0.60
C ASN A 403 10.85 6.01 1.16
N ARG A 404 12.14 5.90 0.86
CA ARG A 404 13.14 6.92 1.20
C ARG A 404 12.82 8.24 0.50
N VAL A 405 13.37 9.33 1.01
CA VAL A 405 13.37 10.60 0.29
C VAL A 405 14.18 10.43 -0.99
N PHE A 406 13.53 10.61 -2.14
CA PHE A 406 14.21 10.54 -3.43
C PHE A 406 15.20 11.70 -3.58
N GLU A 407 16.45 11.36 -3.84
CA GLU A 407 17.52 12.30 -4.17
C GLU A 407 17.99 12.08 -5.60
N MET A 408 18.27 13.18 -6.30
CA MET A 408 18.85 13.13 -7.63
C MET A 408 20.28 12.61 -7.51
N PRO A 409 20.66 11.59 -8.30
CA PRO A 409 22.00 11.05 -8.24
C PRO A 409 23.01 12.07 -8.79
N SER A 410 24.26 11.94 -8.33
CA SER A 410 25.37 12.79 -8.79
C SER A 410 25.70 12.59 -10.27
N ASP A 411 25.58 11.36 -10.77
CA ASP A 411 25.58 11.02 -12.19
C ASP A 411 24.83 9.69 -12.43
N ASN A 412 24.78 9.21 -13.69
CA ASN A 412 24.04 7.99 -14.05
C ASN A 412 24.82 6.68 -13.84
N HIS A 413 26.09 6.73 -13.42
CA HIS A 413 26.99 5.58 -13.19
C HIS A 413 27.09 4.58 -14.35
N GLY A 414 26.79 5.02 -15.58
CA GLY A 414 26.72 4.14 -16.76
C GLY A 414 25.60 3.09 -16.68
N ILE A 415 24.62 3.29 -15.81
CA ILE A 415 23.49 2.37 -15.61
C ILE A 415 22.55 2.46 -16.82
N ALA A 416 22.21 1.29 -17.36
CA ALA A 416 21.20 1.10 -18.38
C ALA A 416 20.07 0.27 -17.79
N SER A 417 19.04 0.94 -17.29
CA SER A 417 17.90 0.31 -16.63
C SER A 417 17.16 -0.64 -17.59
N THR A 418 16.69 -1.76 -17.06
CA THR A 418 15.73 -2.65 -17.75
C THR A 418 14.30 -2.45 -17.26
N SER A 419 14.09 -1.56 -16.31
CA SER A 419 12.79 -1.24 -15.75
C SER A 419 11.84 -0.73 -16.83
N GLN A 420 10.58 -1.17 -16.70
CA GLN A 420 9.43 -0.64 -17.44
C GLN A 420 8.52 0.17 -16.48
N GLY A 421 9.05 0.59 -15.33
CA GLY A 421 8.31 1.33 -14.33
C GLY A 421 7.97 2.75 -14.76
N ALA A 422 6.98 3.33 -14.09
CA ALA A 422 6.60 4.72 -14.22
C ALA A 422 6.86 5.46 -12.90
N PHE A 423 7.78 6.42 -12.91
CA PHE A 423 8.14 7.22 -11.74
C PHE A 423 7.83 8.68 -11.97
N ALA A 424 7.32 9.33 -10.92
CA ALA A 424 6.93 10.73 -10.95
C ALA A 424 7.33 11.45 -9.67
N HIS A 425 7.78 12.70 -9.81
CA HIS A 425 8.01 13.59 -8.68
C HIS A 425 7.45 14.97 -8.97
N LYS A 426 6.44 15.39 -8.19
CA LYS A 426 5.78 16.70 -8.33
C LYS A 426 5.35 17.00 -9.77
N GLY A 427 4.81 16.00 -10.46
CA GLY A 427 4.31 16.10 -11.84
C GLY A 427 5.33 15.81 -12.93
N ALA A 428 6.63 15.94 -12.64
CA ALA A 428 7.68 15.59 -13.60
C ALA A 428 7.87 14.07 -13.66
N ARG A 429 8.11 13.55 -14.87
CA ARG A 429 8.56 12.17 -15.06
C ARG A 429 10.01 12.03 -14.62
N ILE A 430 10.34 10.94 -13.94
CA ILE A 430 11.73 10.59 -13.60
C ILE A 430 12.17 9.46 -14.54
N ASP A 431 13.36 9.58 -15.12
CA ASP A 431 14.00 8.55 -15.93
C ASP A 431 14.33 7.32 -15.07
N ASN A 432 14.06 6.12 -15.59
CA ASN A 432 14.36 4.86 -14.93
C ASN A 432 15.88 4.70 -14.65
N ASN A 433 16.74 5.18 -15.56
CA ASN A 433 18.19 5.18 -15.31
C ASN A 433 18.54 6.04 -14.09
N THR A 434 17.90 7.20 -13.95
CA THR A 434 18.09 8.10 -12.80
C THR A 434 17.56 7.48 -11.50
N VAL A 435 16.42 6.78 -11.54
CA VAL A 435 15.89 6.07 -10.37
C VAL A 435 16.85 4.97 -9.91
N GLU A 436 17.38 4.17 -10.84
CA GLU A 436 18.34 3.11 -10.51
C GLU A 436 19.68 3.69 -10.04
N ALA A 437 20.17 4.78 -10.64
CA ALA A 437 21.36 5.49 -10.17
C ALA A 437 21.17 6.06 -8.76
N SER A 438 20.01 6.64 -8.45
CA SER A 438 19.66 7.10 -7.10
C SER A 438 19.65 5.93 -6.10
N LEU A 439 19.13 4.76 -6.49
CA LEU A 439 19.15 3.57 -5.65
C LEU A 439 20.58 3.04 -5.45
N TYR A 440 21.40 3.05 -6.50
CA TYR A 440 22.81 2.65 -6.44
C TYR A 440 23.60 3.51 -5.46
N GLU A 441 23.46 4.84 -5.52
CA GLU A 441 24.13 5.76 -4.59
C GLU A 441 23.65 5.53 -3.16
N HIS A 442 22.33 5.41 -2.94
CA HIS A 442 21.75 5.09 -1.64
C HIS A 442 22.32 3.80 -1.02
N LEU A 443 22.35 2.71 -1.78
CA LEU A 443 22.92 1.44 -1.29
C LEU A 443 24.43 1.55 -1.05
N THR A 444 25.12 2.37 -1.83
CA THR A 444 26.56 2.64 -1.65
C THR A 444 26.83 3.36 -0.33
N LEU A 445 25.96 4.28 0.09
CA LEU A 445 26.06 4.95 1.40
C LEU A 445 25.96 3.96 2.57
N TRP A 446 25.13 2.92 2.44
CA TRP A 446 24.96 1.90 3.47
C TRP A 446 26.08 0.85 3.50
N LYS A 447 26.75 0.62 2.37
CA LYS A 447 27.74 -0.46 2.20
C LYS A 447 28.79 -0.54 3.33
N PRO A 448 29.42 0.56 3.79
CA PRO A 448 30.42 0.48 4.86
C PRO A 448 29.89 -0.11 6.16
N PHE A 449 28.60 0.13 6.45
CA PHE A 449 27.96 -0.25 7.71
C PHE A 449 27.37 -1.66 7.69
N VAL A 450 27.11 -2.22 6.52
CA VAL A 450 26.46 -3.55 6.39
C VAL A 450 27.40 -4.64 5.90
N SER A 451 28.66 -4.32 5.57
CA SER A 451 29.59 -5.29 4.99
C SER A 451 30.04 -6.39 5.95
N LYS A 452 30.00 -6.16 7.28
CA LYS A 452 30.51 -7.10 8.28
C LYS A 452 29.51 -8.21 8.61
N HIS A 453 28.29 -7.85 8.99
CA HIS A 453 27.25 -8.79 9.41
C HIS A 453 26.11 -8.93 8.40
N GLY A 454 26.18 -8.21 7.28
CA GLY A 454 25.15 -8.18 6.25
C GLY A 454 24.05 -7.16 6.53
N LEU A 455 23.08 -7.17 5.63
CA LEU A 455 21.83 -6.40 5.70
C LEU A 455 20.68 -7.38 5.52
N LEU A 456 19.80 -7.50 6.52
CA LEU A 456 18.54 -8.22 6.37
C LEU A 456 17.47 -7.25 5.85
N LEU A 457 17.13 -7.40 4.58
CA LEU A 457 16.22 -6.50 3.88
C LEU A 457 15.01 -7.25 3.34
N ILE A 458 13.83 -6.71 3.59
CA ILE A 458 12.57 -7.12 2.97
C ILE A 458 12.06 -5.92 2.18
N GLU A 459 11.80 -6.10 0.89
CA GLU A 459 11.28 -5.08 -0.02
C GLU A 459 10.24 -5.65 -0.98
#